data_AF-A0A2N2TCZ9-F1
#
_entry.id   AF-A0A2N2TCZ9-F1
#
_cell.length_a   1.000
_cell.length_b   1.000
_cell.length_c   1.000
_cell.angle_alpha   90.00
_cell.angle_beta   90.00
_cell.angle_gamma   90.00
#
_symmetry.space_group_name_H-M   'P 1'
#
loop_
_entity.id
_entity.type
_entity.pdbx_description
1 polymer ?
#
loop_
_entity_poly.entity_id
_entity_poly.type
_entity_poly.pdbx_seq_one_letter_code
_entity_poly.pdbx_strand_id
1 'polypeptide(L)'
;MDTSDNPLVFRKPNHLIVMVPTLGKLSPISRKLYNVLLHDTQAQAIAKQAAGEVIKAGDLFEARLADLLVPFKVDATDLSTVAKAHFREMKRTEVEWEAPDQGSEVVWASMSLLSEAKVIKRNNQLYFQWALPPTLFNAVMDPGLFTRMDLEYLTRLKSYAALALYEICVRYKNNPSGRTCVCEPEWWVEAISAKSNRDPATGAKPKREWRKVKNEAVLKAIEEINELTDIEVELIEKKTGKAVTQVQFAVRRKKLANTGVSRPVLSPELIEQAVKADVALADVVSIVKASAGGEAIAMAALKGVERRAANSDLEDLQNKAAYARAIARDLDGYVAVAEEKPGRGGRPNTEVTDAVISPLTEAKAKVSMLPLGEQHALANAVIDELKSKGLATPATIQGHAQFISGNRLPPAHLLMEMAKRYLMQTSAAENMPSV
;
A
#
# COMPACT_ATOMS: atom_id res chain seq x y z
N MET A 1 -10.43 13.67 -1.40
CA MET A 1 -10.09 12.60 -2.37
C MET A 1 -8.59 12.41 -2.27
N ASP A 2 -8.17 11.31 -1.65
CA ASP A 2 -6.77 11.05 -1.30
C ASP A 2 -6.11 10.37 -2.51
N THR A 3 -5.53 11.18 -3.40
CA THR A 3 -4.89 10.71 -4.63
C THR A 3 -3.47 10.25 -4.34
N SER A 4 -3.35 8.99 -3.95
CA SER A 4 -2.25 8.05 -4.27
C SER A 4 -2.47 6.84 -3.37
N ASP A 5 -3.22 5.85 -3.85
CA ASP A 5 -3.28 4.57 -3.13
C ASP A 5 -1.87 3.96 -3.27
N ASN A 6 -1.02 4.23 -2.29
CA ASN A 6 0.28 3.58 -2.18
C ASN A 6 -0.01 2.06 -2.17
N PRO A 7 0.49 1.29 -3.16
CA PRO A 7 0.17 -0.14 -3.29
C PRO A 7 0.70 -0.98 -2.12
N LEU A 8 1.41 -0.39 -1.16
CA LEU A 8 1.86 -1.01 0.08
C LEU A 8 0.96 -0.70 1.29
N VAL A 9 -0.15 0.03 1.09
CA VAL A 9 -1.09 0.34 2.18
C VAL A 9 -2.07 -0.82 2.36
N PHE A 10 -1.84 -1.57 3.42
CA PHE A 10 -2.68 -2.66 3.87
C PHE A 10 -3.83 -2.16 4.76
N ARG A 11 -5.06 -2.64 4.52
CA ARG A 11 -6.22 -2.38 5.37
C ARG A 11 -6.37 -3.50 6.39
N LYS A 12 -5.54 -3.46 7.44
CA LYS A 12 -5.53 -4.49 8.48
C LYS A 12 -6.82 -4.42 9.31
N PRO A 13 -7.63 -5.49 9.39
CA PRO A 13 -8.78 -5.52 10.28
C PRO A 13 -8.34 -5.25 11.72
N ASN A 14 -9.04 -4.37 12.43
CA ASN A 14 -8.59 -3.87 13.75
C ASN A 14 -8.45 -4.99 14.77
N HIS A 15 -9.27 -6.01 14.66
CA HIS A 15 -9.28 -7.15 15.56
C HIS A 15 -8.10 -8.12 15.31
N LEU A 16 -7.35 -7.96 14.21
CA LEU A 16 -6.12 -8.71 13.91
C LEU A 16 -4.84 -7.96 14.28
N ILE A 17 -4.94 -6.73 14.79
CA ILE A 17 -3.77 -5.92 15.14
C ILE A 17 -3.02 -6.53 16.31
N VAL A 18 -3.76 -6.91 17.35
CA VAL A 18 -3.21 -7.51 18.56
C VAL A 18 -3.20 -9.02 18.35
N MET A 19 -2.06 -9.54 17.91
CA MET A 19 -1.83 -10.98 17.78
C MET A 19 -1.01 -11.45 18.99
N VAL A 20 -1.66 -12.19 19.89
CA VAL A 20 -1.01 -12.79 21.06
C VAL A 20 -0.80 -14.28 20.78
N PRO A 21 0.45 -14.73 20.57
CA PRO A 21 0.73 -16.15 20.45
C PRO A 21 0.37 -16.88 21.75
N THR A 22 -0.47 -17.91 21.66
CA THR A 22 -0.85 -18.75 22.81
C THR A 22 -0.16 -20.10 22.77
N LEU A 23 0.19 -20.56 21.57
CA LEU A 23 1.09 -21.69 21.34
C LEU A 23 2.16 -21.32 20.31
N GLY A 24 3.39 -21.79 20.55
CA GLY A 24 4.50 -21.58 19.65
C GLY A 24 5.14 -20.20 19.76
N LYS A 25 5.73 -19.75 18.65
CA LYS A 25 6.44 -18.48 18.54
C LYS A 25 6.21 -17.87 17.17
N LEU A 26 6.18 -16.55 17.11
CA LEU A 26 6.15 -15.80 15.86
C LEU A 26 7.38 -14.91 15.79
N SER A 27 8.36 -15.28 14.96
CA SER A 27 9.55 -14.47 14.73
C SER A 27 9.21 -13.13 14.04
N PRO A 28 10.08 -12.10 14.16
CA PRO A 28 9.88 -10.83 13.46
C PRO A 28 9.68 -11.00 11.96
N ILE A 29 10.48 -11.86 11.32
CA ILE A 29 10.38 -12.14 9.87
C ILE A 29 9.03 -12.80 9.55
N SER A 30 8.62 -13.82 10.32
CA SER A 30 7.31 -14.46 10.13
C SER A 30 6.16 -13.49 10.31
N ARG A 31 6.21 -12.59 11.30
CA ARG A 31 5.17 -11.55 11.50
C ARG A 31 5.11 -10.57 10.33
N LYS A 32 6.26 -10.13 9.81
CA LYS A 32 6.30 -9.26 8.63
C LYS A 32 5.76 -9.96 7.39
N LEU A 33 6.24 -11.18 7.12
CA LEU A 33 5.80 -11.99 5.99
C LEU A 33 4.30 -12.25 6.08
N TYR A 34 3.78 -12.53 7.27
CA TYR A 34 2.35 -12.66 7.49
C TYR A 34 1.56 -11.41 7.10
N ASN A 35 2.01 -10.21 7.47
CA ASN A 35 1.36 -8.96 7.04
C ASN A 35 1.41 -8.79 5.49
N VAL A 36 2.48 -9.21 4.82
CA VAL A 36 2.55 -9.25 3.34
C VAL A 36 1.52 -10.24 2.78
N LEU A 37 1.40 -11.44 3.36
CA LEU A 37 0.40 -12.43 2.92
C LEU A 37 -1.03 -11.91 3.07
N LEU A 38 -1.34 -11.23 4.19
CA LEU A 38 -2.67 -10.63 4.38
C LEU A 38 -2.96 -9.53 3.36
N HIS A 39 -1.97 -8.70 3.05
CA HIS A 39 -2.07 -7.69 2.01
C HIS A 39 -2.34 -8.31 0.63
N ASP A 40 -1.54 -9.31 0.24
CA ASP A 40 -1.70 -9.99 -1.05
C ASP A 40 -3.03 -10.74 -1.13
N THR A 41 -3.49 -11.33 -0.02
CA THR A 41 -4.83 -11.92 0.06
C THR A 41 -5.93 -10.89 -0.22
N GLN A 42 -5.87 -9.69 0.37
CA GLN A 42 -6.84 -8.63 0.05
C GLN A 42 -6.78 -8.21 -1.42
N ALA A 43 -5.58 -7.99 -1.94
CA ALA A 43 -5.40 -7.57 -3.34
C ALA A 43 -5.94 -8.62 -4.33
N GLN A 44 -5.62 -9.89 -4.12
CA GLN A 44 -6.13 -10.99 -4.94
C GLN A 44 -7.64 -11.16 -4.79
N ALA A 45 -8.18 -10.98 -3.59
CA ALA A 45 -9.62 -11.08 -3.37
C ALA A 45 -10.39 -9.98 -4.09
N ILE A 46 -9.92 -8.75 -4.03
CA ILE A 46 -10.51 -7.62 -4.77
C ILE A 46 -10.49 -7.90 -6.28
N ALA A 47 -9.36 -8.40 -6.80
CA ALA A 47 -9.24 -8.73 -8.22
C ALA A 47 -10.20 -9.84 -8.66
N LYS A 48 -10.30 -10.92 -7.88
CA LYS A 48 -11.24 -12.04 -8.13
C LYS A 48 -12.71 -11.59 -8.05
N GLN A 49 -13.07 -10.78 -7.06
CA GLN A 49 -14.42 -10.22 -6.93
C GLN A 49 -14.77 -9.31 -8.12
N ALA A 50 -13.84 -8.47 -8.56
CA ALA A 50 -14.03 -7.64 -9.75
C ALA A 50 -14.22 -8.46 -11.04
N ALA A 51 -13.65 -9.68 -11.08
CA ALA A 51 -13.86 -10.65 -12.15
C ALA A 51 -15.17 -11.47 -12.01
N GLY A 52 -15.95 -11.24 -10.95
CA GLY A 52 -17.20 -11.98 -10.68
C GLY A 52 -16.99 -13.37 -10.08
N GLU A 53 -15.78 -13.69 -9.60
CA GLU A 53 -15.49 -14.97 -8.97
C GLU A 53 -16.01 -15.01 -7.53
N VAL A 54 -16.55 -16.17 -7.14
CA VAL A 54 -16.96 -16.44 -5.75
C VAL A 54 -15.79 -17.00 -4.97
N ILE A 55 -15.35 -16.29 -3.94
CA ILE A 55 -14.21 -16.67 -3.10
C ILE A 55 -14.72 -17.27 -1.78
N LYS A 56 -14.12 -18.38 -1.35
CA LYS A 56 -14.46 -19.10 -0.12
C LYS A 56 -13.26 -19.20 0.81
N ALA A 57 -13.51 -19.42 2.09
CA ALA A 57 -12.49 -19.54 3.13
C ALA A 57 -11.43 -20.64 2.90
N GLY A 58 -11.74 -21.65 2.10
CA GLY A 58 -10.81 -22.72 1.74
C GLY A 58 -9.95 -22.44 0.50
N ASP A 59 -10.17 -21.31 -0.17
CA ASP A 59 -9.47 -21.02 -1.42
C ASP A 59 -8.01 -20.69 -1.17
N LEU A 60 -7.15 -21.22 -2.03
CA LEU A 60 -5.73 -20.92 -2.01
C LEU A 60 -5.46 -19.59 -2.73
N PHE A 61 -4.72 -18.73 -2.05
CA PHE A 61 -4.06 -17.57 -2.62
C PHE A 61 -2.65 -17.96 -3.05
N GLU A 62 -2.11 -17.30 -4.06
CA GLU A 62 -0.82 -17.66 -4.65
C GLU A 62 -0.01 -16.42 -4.99
N ALA A 63 1.29 -16.46 -4.71
CA ALA A 63 2.25 -15.44 -5.15
C ALA A 63 3.60 -16.10 -5.44
N ARG A 64 4.40 -15.47 -6.31
CA ARG A 64 5.77 -15.92 -6.53
C ARG A 64 6.55 -15.76 -5.23
N LEU A 65 7.29 -16.79 -4.85
CA LEU A 65 8.02 -16.79 -3.59
C LEU A 65 9.04 -15.64 -3.51
N ALA A 66 9.64 -15.28 -4.65
CA ALA A 66 10.55 -14.14 -4.74
C ALA A 66 9.85 -12.83 -4.35
N ASP A 67 8.63 -12.60 -4.84
CA ASP A 67 7.91 -11.32 -4.66
C ASP A 67 7.54 -11.09 -3.20
N LEU A 68 7.16 -12.16 -2.49
CA LEU A 68 6.88 -12.12 -1.05
C LEU A 68 8.10 -11.76 -0.20
N LEU A 69 9.31 -12.01 -0.71
CA LEU A 69 10.57 -11.86 0.03
C LEU A 69 11.36 -10.61 -0.37
N VAL A 70 11.02 -9.97 -1.49
CA VAL A 70 11.60 -8.66 -1.92
C VAL A 70 11.63 -7.65 -0.77
N PRO A 71 10.57 -7.48 0.05
CA PRO A 71 10.57 -6.49 1.13
C PRO A 71 11.61 -6.77 2.22
N PHE A 72 12.12 -7.99 2.33
CA PHE A 72 12.97 -8.44 3.46
C PHE A 72 14.47 -8.51 3.14
N LYS A 73 14.89 -8.27 1.89
CA LYS A 73 16.30 -8.32 1.46
C LYS A 73 17.02 -9.61 1.90
N VAL A 74 16.38 -10.76 1.71
CA VAL A 74 16.96 -12.07 2.05
C VAL A 74 17.89 -12.52 0.94
N ASP A 75 19.11 -12.96 1.29
CA ASP A 75 20.10 -13.45 0.32
C ASP A 75 19.61 -14.71 -0.40
N ALA A 76 19.91 -14.80 -1.71
CA ALA A 76 19.24 -15.70 -2.64
C ALA A 76 19.52 -17.20 -2.44
N THR A 77 20.62 -17.55 -1.78
CA THR A 77 21.18 -18.92 -1.82
C THR A 77 20.33 -19.96 -1.07
N ASP A 78 19.46 -19.55 -0.14
CA ASP A 78 18.63 -20.46 0.68
C ASP A 78 17.15 -20.03 0.83
N LEU A 79 16.66 -19.15 -0.04
CA LEU A 79 15.32 -18.54 0.03
C LEU A 79 14.19 -19.56 0.26
N SER A 80 14.22 -20.69 -0.44
CA SER A 80 13.15 -21.69 -0.35
C SER A 80 13.14 -22.41 1.00
N THR A 81 14.32 -22.67 1.59
CA THR A 81 14.45 -23.35 2.87
C THR A 81 14.03 -22.42 4.01
N VAL A 82 14.51 -21.17 3.97
CA VAL A 82 14.17 -20.12 4.94
C VAL A 82 12.67 -19.83 4.91
N ALA A 83 12.08 -19.64 3.73
CA ALA A 83 10.66 -19.36 3.63
C ALA A 83 9.80 -20.53 4.16
N LYS A 84 10.15 -21.78 3.83
CA LYS A 84 9.48 -22.97 4.38
C LYS A 84 9.54 -23.00 5.91
N ALA A 85 10.63 -22.55 6.53
CA ALA A 85 10.71 -22.47 7.99
C ALA A 85 9.70 -21.46 8.56
N HIS A 86 9.60 -20.27 7.96
CA HIS A 86 8.64 -19.23 8.37
C HIS A 86 7.17 -19.65 8.12
N PHE A 87 6.88 -20.32 7.00
CA PHE A 87 5.55 -20.86 6.73
C PHE A 87 5.14 -21.93 7.74
N ARG A 88 6.06 -22.83 8.12
CA ARG A 88 5.81 -23.81 9.19
C ARG A 88 5.65 -23.14 10.55
N GLU A 89 6.39 -22.08 10.84
CA GLU A 89 6.23 -21.29 12.06
C GLU A 89 4.83 -20.69 12.13
N MET A 90 4.35 -20.05 11.06
CA MET A 90 2.99 -19.50 10.98
C MET A 90 1.90 -20.58 11.10
N LYS A 91 2.07 -21.74 10.45
CA LYS A 91 1.17 -22.90 10.60
C LYS A 91 1.05 -23.40 12.04
N ARG A 92 2.14 -23.35 12.82
CA ARG A 92 2.23 -23.87 14.19
C ARG A 92 1.94 -22.83 15.27
N THR A 93 1.88 -21.56 14.90
CA THR A 93 1.57 -20.48 15.83
C THR A 93 0.07 -20.39 15.97
N GLU A 94 -0.43 -20.64 17.17
CA GLU A 94 -1.83 -20.37 17.52
C GLU A 94 -1.92 -18.99 18.14
N VAL A 95 -2.92 -18.24 17.71
CA VAL A 95 -3.27 -16.93 18.25
C VAL A 95 -4.70 -17.00 18.76
N GLU A 96 -4.91 -16.41 19.93
CA GLU A 96 -6.26 -16.18 20.44
C GLU A 96 -6.80 -14.85 19.95
N TRP A 97 -8.08 -14.87 19.62
CA TRP A 97 -8.87 -13.71 19.25
C TRP A 97 -10.07 -13.61 20.20
N GLU A 98 -10.28 -12.41 20.73
CA GLU A 98 -11.48 -12.04 21.48
C GLU A 98 -12.27 -11.04 20.64
N ALA A 99 -13.58 -11.26 20.52
CA ALA A 99 -14.43 -10.37 19.74
C ALA A 99 -14.46 -8.97 20.37
N PRO A 100 -14.32 -7.90 19.56
CA PRO A 100 -14.25 -6.54 20.06
C PRO A 100 -15.61 -6.00 20.55
N ASP A 101 -16.72 -6.68 20.24
CA ASP A 101 -18.08 -6.21 20.45
C ASP A 101 -18.87 -7.11 21.42
N GLN A 102 -19.59 -6.47 22.36
CA GLN A 102 -20.43 -7.13 23.37
C GLN A 102 -21.66 -7.87 22.79
N GLY A 103 -21.84 -7.88 21.46
CA GLY A 103 -22.94 -8.55 20.75
C GLY A 103 -22.52 -9.70 19.85
N SER A 104 -21.22 -10.00 19.72
CA SER A 104 -20.75 -11.14 18.94
C SER A 104 -21.11 -12.45 19.64
N GLU A 105 -21.74 -13.38 18.91
CA GLU A 105 -21.99 -14.75 19.40
C GLU A 105 -20.67 -15.50 19.69
N VAL A 106 -19.59 -15.14 18.99
CA VAL A 106 -18.27 -15.70 19.21
C VAL A 106 -17.54 -14.85 20.25
N VAL A 107 -17.47 -15.36 21.48
CA VAL A 107 -16.80 -14.68 22.60
C VAL A 107 -15.28 -14.95 22.59
N TRP A 108 -14.86 -16.10 22.06
CA TRP A 108 -13.46 -16.54 22.03
C TRP A 108 -13.21 -17.48 20.85
N ALA A 109 -12.07 -17.32 20.17
CA ALA A 109 -11.58 -18.27 19.18
C ALA A 109 -10.05 -18.42 19.25
N SER A 110 -9.55 -19.65 19.09
CA SER A 110 -8.14 -19.93 18.83
C SER A 110 -7.98 -20.41 17.39
N MET A 111 -6.97 -19.91 16.69
CA MET A 111 -6.67 -20.33 15.32
C MET A 111 -5.17 -20.26 15.02
N SER A 112 -4.70 -21.13 14.12
CA SER A 112 -3.38 -20.99 13.51
C SER A 112 -3.33 -19.80 12.55
N LEU A 113 -2.18 -19.16 12.30
CA LEU A 113 -2.13 -18.04 11.35
C LEU A 113 -2.43 -18.42 9.89
N LEU A 114 -2.07 -19.65 9.49
CA LEU A 114 -2.38 -20.20 8.17
C LEU A 114 -3.11 -21.53 8.34
N SER A 115 -4.14 -21.81 7.56
CA SER A 115 -4.80 -23.12 7.51
C SER A 115 -4.01 -24.08 6.62
N GLU A 116 -3.48 -23.58 5.50
CA GLU A 116 -2.67 -24.33 4.54
C GLU A 116 -1.46 -23.53 4.04
N ALA A 117 -0.37 -24.22 3.74
CA ALA A 117 0.86 -23.64 3.21
C ALA A 117 1.57 -24.65 2.28
N LYS A 118 1.75 -24.29 1.02
CA LYS A 118 2.38 -25.13 -0.02
C LYS A 118 3.40 -24.31 -0.81
N VAL A 119 4.51 -24.93 -1.17
CA VAL A 119 5.45 -24.36 -2.15
C VAL A 119 5.39 -25.25 -3.39
N ILE A 120 4.96 -24.69 -4.51
CA ILE A 120 4.90 -25.39 -5.79
C ILE A 120 5.94 -24.82 -6.75
N LYS A 121 6.33 -25.63 -7.74
CA LYS A 121 7.21 -25.19 -8.82
C LYS A 121 6.39 -25.12 -10.12
N ARG A 122 6.33 -23.94 -10.75
CA ARG A 122 5.65 -23.71 -12.04
C ARG A 122 6.60 -22.90 -12.93
N ASN A 123 6.84 -23.35 -14.17
CA ASN A 123 7.71 -22.68 -15.13
C ASN A 123 9.10 -22.30 -14.57
N ASN A 124 9.74 -23.24 -13.87
CA ASN A 124 11.01 -23.05 -13.17
C ASN A 124 11.05 -21.95 -12.08
N GLN A 125 9.90 -21.42 -11.68
CA GLN A 125 9.75 -20.49 -10.58
C GLN A 125 9.05 -21.17 -9.39
N LEU A 126 9.36 -20.70 -8.19
CA LEU A 126 8.69 -21.15 -6.96
C LEU A 126 7.52 -20.23 -6.65
N TYR A 127 6.36 -20.82 -6.41
CA TYR A 127 5.15 -20.15 -5.95
C TYR A 127 4.82 -20.63 -4.54
N PHE A 128 4.41 -19.70 -3.70
CA PHE A 128 3.83 -20.01 -2.41
C PHE A 128 2.31 -19.94 -2.54
N GLN A 129 1.64 -21.00 -2.10
CA GLN A 129 0.19 -21.06 -1.98
C GLN A 129 -0.19 -21.14 -0.50
N TRP A 130 -1.18 -20.36 -0.09
CA TRP A 130 -1.66 -20.34 1.29
C TRP A 130 -3.17 -20.21 1.36
N ALA A 131 -3.74 -20.72 2.46
CA ALA A 131 -5.10 -20.43 2.86
C ALA A 131 -5.10 -19.86 4.28
N LEU A 132 -6.05 -18.95 4.52
CA LEU A 132 -6.32 -18.39 5.83
C LEU A 132 -7.35 -19.28 6.57
N PRO A 133 -7.33 -19.38 7.91
CA PRO A 133 -8.45 -19.95 8.64
C PRO A 133 -9.75 -19.19 8.33
N PRO A 134 -10.93 -19.83 8.38
CA PRO A 134 -12.19 -19.20 7.98
C PRO A 134 -12.50 -17.87 8.70
N THR A 135 -12.27 -17.81 10.02
CA THR A 135 -12.49 -16.59 10.80
C THR A 135 -11.60 -15.44 10.31
N LEU A 136 -10.32 -15.73 10.08
CA LEU A 136 -9.36 -14.77 9.55
C LEU A 136 -9.69 -14.36 8.12
N PHE A 137 -10.08 -15.33 7.29
CA PHE A 137 -10.46 -15.07 5.91
C PHE A 137 -11.62 -14.07 5.85
N ASN A 138 -12.71 -14.33 6.58
CA ASN A 138 -13.89 -13.46 6.61
C ASN A 138 -13.52 -12.04 7.05
N ALA A 139 -12.73 -11.94 8.12
CA ALA A 139 -12.19 -10.70 8.63
C ALA A 139 -11.36 -9.90 7.60
N VAL A 140 -10.57 -10.59 6.79
CA VAL A 140 -9.72 -9.95 5.79
C VAL A 140 -10.54 -9.51 4.57
N MET A 141 -11.56 -10.30 4.20
CA MET A 141 -12.48 -9.99 3.09
C MET A 141 -13.40 -8.80 3.39
N ASP A 142 -13.95 -8.75 4.60
CA ASP A 142 -14.80 -7.65 5.07
C ASP A 142 -14.35 -7.18 6.46
N PRO A 143 -13.36 -6.27 6.53
CA PRO A 143 -12.78 -5.86 7.78
C PRO A 143 -13.69 -5.03 8.70
N GLY A 144 -14.81 -4.48 8.21
CA GLY A 144 -15.63 -3.51 8.92
C GLY A 144 -14.82 -2.28 9.38
N LEU A 145 -14.17 -2.39 10.55
CA LEU A 145 -13.18 -1.44 11.06
C LEU A 145 -11.74 -1.91 10.79
N PHE A 146 -10.97 -1.09 10.07
CA PHE A 146 -9.57 -1.38 9.74
C PHE A 146 -8.62 -0.23 10.09
N THR A 147 -7.35 -0.58 10.20
CA THR A 147 -6.22 0.33 10.30
C THR A 147 -5.46 0.32 8.99
N ARG A 148 -5.27 1.50 8.40
CA ARG A 148 -4.38 1.68 7.24
C ARG A 148 -2.93 1.61 7.70
N MET A 149 -2.21 0.63 7.20
CA MET A 149 -0.83 0.36 7.58
C MET A 149 0.05 0.28 6.35
N ASP A 150 1.14 1.04 6.35
CA ASP A 150 2.13 0.95 5.28
C ASP A 150 3.10 -0.20 5.57
N LEU A 151 3.14 -1.18 4.68
CA LEU A 151 4.07 -2.31 4.78
C LEU A 151 5.52 -1.84 4.74
N GLU A 152 5.83 -0.70 4.12
CA GLU A 152 7.18 -0.17 4.08
C GLU A 152 7.73 0.06 5.50
N TYR A 153 6.95 0.69 6.39
CA TYR A 153 7.39 0.91 7.77
C TYR A 153 7.60 -0.40 8.53
N LEU A 154 6.72 -1.39 8.35
CA LEU A 154 6.90 -2.72 8.96
C LEU A 154 8.21 -3.39 8.51
N THR A 155 8.57 -3.25 7.24
CA THR A 155 9.79 -3.90 6.72
C THR A 155 11.06 -3.34 7.35
N ARG A 156 11.05 -2.05 7.74
CA ARG A 156 12.19 -1.35 8.37
C ARG A 156 12.43 -1.77 9.83
N LEU A 157 11.37 -2.07 10.58
CA LEU A 157 11.45 -2.45 12.00
C LEU A 157 12.09 -3.84 12.17
N LYS A 158 13.06 -4.01 13.04
CA LYS A 158 13.83 -5.26 13.22
C LYS A 158 13.28 -6.12 14.35
N SER A 159 12.90 -5.50 15.47
CA SER A 159 12.48 -6.24 16.65
C SER A 159 11.00 -6.63 16.62
N TYR A 160 10.64 -7.76 17.24
CA TYR A 160 9.23 -8.16 17.36
C TYR A 160 8.42 -7.14 18.17
N ALA A 161 9.01 -6.63 19.26
CA ALA A 161 8.35 -5.65 20.11
C ALA A 161 8.06 -4.35 19.34
N ALA A 162 8.98 -3.87 18.49
CA ALA A 162 8.72 -2.72 17.63
C ALA A 162 7.62 -2.98 16.60
N LEU A 163 7.63 -4.15 15.95
CA LEU A 163 6.56 -4.52 15.00
C LEU A 163 5.19 -4.52 15.69
N ALA A 164 5.05 -5.27 16.80
CA ALA A 164 3.79 -5.37 17.53
C ALA A 164 3.34 -4.01 18.09
N LEU A 165 4.26 -3.23 18.67
CA LEU A 165 3.94 -1.92 19.24
C LEU A 165 3.55 -0.91 18.15
N TYR A 166 4.25 -0.89 17.01
CA TYR A 166 3.89 -0.05 15.87
C TYR A 166 2.50 -0.41 15.33
N GLU A 167 2.23 -1.70 15.12
CA GLU A 167 0.91 -2.16 14.64
C GLU A 167 -0.22 -1.67 15.57
N ILE A 168 -0.02 -1.73 16.89
CA ILE A 168 -0.98 -1.23 17.88
C ILE A 168 -1.08 0.30 17.83
N CYS A 169 0.04 1.02 17.81
CA CYS A 169 0.07 2.47 17.89
C CYS A 169 -0.46 3.14 16.61
N VAL A 170 -0.18 2.60 15.43
CA VAL A 170 -0.57 3.21 14.15
C VAL A 170 -2.09 3.25 13.96
N ARG A 171 -2.84 2.35 14.63
CA ARG A 171 -4.31 2.44 14.75
C ARG A 171 -4.77 3.80 15.29
N TYR A 172 -4.00 4.39 16.19
CA TYR A 172 -4.33 5.63 16.90
C TYR A 172 -3.71 6.88 16.27
N LYS A 173 -3.04 6.77 15.11
CA LYS A 173 -2.40 7.93 14.46
C LYS A 173 -3.36 9.04 14.03
N ASN A 174 -4.65 8.72 13.94
CA ASN A 174 -5.74 9.65 13.64
C ASN A 174 -6.69 9.85 14.82
N ASN A 175 -6.40 9.24 15.97
CA ASN A 175 -7.24 9.40 17.15
C ASN A 175 -7.12 10.85 17.65
N PRO A 176 -8.23 11.59 17.84
CA PRO A 176 -8.20 12.95 18.39
C PRO A 176 -7.44 13.07 19.72
N SER A 177 -7.46 12.02 20.56
CA SER A 177 -6.71 12.04 21.83
C SER A 177 -5.21 11.83 21.65
N GLY A 178 -4.77 11.35 20.47
CA GLY A 178 -3.38 10.98 20.19
C GLY A 178 -2.86 9.91 21.15
N ARG A 179 -3.72 9.01 21.65
CA ARG A 179 -3.35 7.98 22.63
C ARG A 179 -3.98 6.63 22.34
N THR A 180 -3.28 5.57 22.72
CA THR A 180 -3.81 4.20 22.71
C THR A 180 -4.90 4.02 23.78
N CYS A 181 -5.55 2.87 23.81
CA CYS A 181 -6.29 2.44 25.00
C CYS A 181 -5.37 2.35 26.23
N VAL A 182 -5.96 2.57 27.41
CA VAL A 182 -5.29 2.35 28.71
C VAL A 182 -5.49 0.88 29.07
N CYS A 183 -4.40 0.16 29.31
CA CYS A 183 -4.44 -1.25 29.67
C CYS A 183 -3.56 -1.55 30.88
N GLU A 184 -3.85 -2.65 31.57
CA GLU A 184 -2.99 -3.18 32.62
C GLU A 184 -1.64 -3.65 32.05
N PRO A 185 -0.55 -3.64 32.83
CA PRO A 185 0.78 -3.98 32.33
C PRO A 185 0.87 -5.40 31.75
N GLU A 186 0.14 -6.36 32.31
CA GLU A 186 0.10 -7.76 31.86
C GLU A 186 -0.39 -7.89 30.41
N TRP A 187 -1.37 -7.07 30.02
CA TRP A 187 -1.87 -7.06 28.65
C TRP A 187 -0.78 -6.65 27.66
N TRP A 188 0.01 -5.62 27.99
CA TRP A 188 1.11 -5.17 27.16
C TRP A 188 2.23 -6.20 27.07
N VAL A 189 2.54 -6.87 28.18
CA VAL A 189 3.52 -7.95 28.21
C VAL A 189 3.14 -9.05 27.21
N GLU A 190 1.87 -9.43 27.15
CA GLU A 190 1.36 -10.42 26.18
C GLU A 190 1.39 -9.88 24.74
N ALA A 191 0.83 -8.69 24.52
CA ALA A 191 0.65 -8.10 23.18
C ALA A 191 1.96 -7.90 22.41
N ILE A 192 3.08 -7.65 23.10
CA ILE A 192 4.39 -7.37 22.47
C ILE A 192 5.37 -8.54 22.57
N SER A 193 4.95 -9.69 23.10
CA SER A 193 5.80 -10.89 23.22
C SER A 193 5.71 -11.77 21.97
N ALA A 194 6.88 -12.19 21.47
CA ALA A 194 7.00 -13.07 20.30
C ALA A 194 6.62 -14.53 20.57
N LYS A 195 6.50 -14.91 21.84
CA LYS A 195 6.23 -16.27 22.29
C LYS A 195 5.07 -16.22 23.26
N SER A 196 4.33 -17.32 23.31
CA SER A 196 3.40 -17.53 24.41
C SER A 196 4.18 -17.47 25.71
N ASN A 197 3.75 -16.57 26.59
CA ASN A 197 4.23 -16.60 27.96
C ASN A 197 3.54 -17.71 28.73
N ARG A 198 2.41 -18.29 28.27
CA ARG A 198 1.63 -19.26 29.04
C ARG A 198 2.43 -20.51 29.35
N ASP A 199 2.26 -21.02 30.56
CA ASP A 199 2.81 -22.29 31.00
C ASP A 199 2.24 -23.42 30.12
N PRO A 200 3.07 -24.21 29.42
CA PRO A 200 2.58 -25.22 28.48
C PRO A 200 1.79 -26.36 29.12
N ALA A 201 1.98 -26.63 30.42
CA ALA A 201 1.33 -27.74 31.12
C ALA A 201 0.01 -27.31 31.78
N THR A 202 -0.05 -26.08 32.26
CA THR A 202 -1.19 -25.57 33.04
C THR A 202 -2.02 -24.51 32.31
N GLY A 203 -1.50 -23.93 31.23
CA GLY A 203 -2.10 -22.79 30.52
C GLY A 203 -2.05 -21.48 31.32
N ALA A 204 -1.46 -21.50 32.52
CA ALA A 204 -1.37 -20.34 33.40
C ALA A 204 -0.50 -19.24 32.77
N LYS A 205 -0.80 -17.98 33.05
CA LYS A 205 0.00 -16.82 32.60
C LYS A 205 1.12 -16.55 33.61
N PRO A 206 2.38 -16.98 33.40
CA PRO A 206 3.48 -16.60 34.27
C PRO A 206 3.70 -15.09 34.16
N LYS A 207 3.87 -14.48 35.33
CA LYS A 207 3.99 -13.03 35.48
C LYS A 207 5.38 -12.57 35.07
N ARG A 208 5.61 -12.32 33.78
CA ARG A 208 6.77 -11.52 33.37
C ARG A 208 6.50 -10.08 33.77
N GLU A 209 7.29 -9.55 34.69
CA GLU A 209 7.13 -8.20 35.20
C GLU A 209 7.29 -7.15 34.09
N TRP A 210 6.33 -6.22 34.03
CA TRP A 210 6.36 -5.09 33.09
C TRP A 210 7.69 -4.34 33.10
N ARG A 211 8.29 -4.10 34.27
CA ARG A 211 9.58 -3.41 34.39
C ARG A 211 10.69 -4.08 33.57
N LYS A 212 10.72 -5.42 33.53
CA LYS A 212 11.71 -6.17 32.74
C LYS A 212 11.43 -6.04 31.25
N VAL A 213 10.18 -6.27 30.83
CA VAL A 213 9.77 -6.13 29.42
C VAL A 213 10.03 -4.73 28.89
N LYS A 214 9.72 -3.72 29.71
CA LYS A 214 9.96 -2.32 29.40
C LYS A 214 11.42 -2.06 29.06
N ASN A 215 12.31 -2.44 29.96
CA ASN A 215 13.74 -2.15 29.85
C ASN A 215 14.42 -3.00 28.77
N GLU A 216 14.00 -4.26 28.59
CA GLU A 216 14.61 -5.18 27.64
C GLU A 216 14.15 -4.93 26.20
N ALA A 217 12.88 -4.52 26.00
CA ALA A 217 12.26 -4.49 24.69
C ALA A 217 11.49 -3.19 24.36
N VAL A 218 10.63 -2.69 25.26
CA VAL A 218 9.73 -1.56 24.93
C VAL A 218 10.49 -0.28 24.63
N LEU A 219 11.45 0.10 25.48
CA LEU A 219 12.16 1.37 25.29
C LEU A 219 12.93 1.40 23.96
N LYS A 220 13.62 0.29 23.63
CA LYS A 220 14.29 0.11 22.32
C LYS A 220 13.30 0.10 21.17
N ALA A 221 12.13 -0.51 21.35
CA ALA A 221 11.07 -0.52 20.34
C ALA A 221 10.52 0.89 20.08
N ILE A 222 10.35 1.71 21.12
CA ILE A 222 9.94 3.11 20.98
C ILE A 222 10.99 3.89 20.19
N GLU A 223 12.26 3.78 20.54
CA GLU A 223 13.37 4.42 19.82
C GLU A 223 13.35 4.03 18.33
N GLU A 224 13.25 2.73 18.05
CA GLU A 224 13.21 2.19 16.69
C GLU A 224 12.01 2.71 15.87
N ILE A 225 10.82 2.78 16.48
CA ILE A 225 9.61 3.33 15.83
C ILE A 225 9.77 4.83 15.56
N ASN A 226 10.30 5.56 16.54
CA ASN A 226 10.54 7.00 16.47
C ASN A 226 11.63 7.36 15.45
N GLU A 227 12.52 6.43 15.12
CA GLU A 227 13.52 6.63 14.08
C GLU A 227 12.98 6.26 12.69
N LEU A 228 12.27 5.13 12.56
CA LEU A 228 12.07 4.49 11.25
C LEU A 228 10.69 4.66 10.61
N THR A 229 9.69 5.19 11.33
CA THR A 229 8.27 5.19 10.92
C THR A 229 7.63 6.58 10.79
N ASP A 230 6.39 6.66 10.31
CA ASP A 230 5.57 7.88 10.21
C ASP A 230 5.02 8.40 11.54
N ILE A 231 5.25 7.69 12.64
CA ILE A 231 4.72 8.06 13.95
C ILE A 231 5.83 8.26 15.00
N GLU A 232 5.54 9.14 15.95
CA GLU A 232 6.21 9.21 17.24
C GLU A 232 5.34 8.52 18.29
N VAL A 233 6.00 7.74 19.14
CA VAL A 233 5.41 6.99 20.24
C VAL A 233 6.11 7.42 21.54
N GLU A 234 5.33 7.63 22.59
CA GLU A 234 5.83 7.96 23.93
C GLU A 234 5.10 7.11 24.97
N LEU A 235 5.84 6.53 25.92
CA LEU A 235 5.27 5.69 26.97
C LEU A 235 4.66 6.55 28.09
N ILE A 236 3.40 6.25 28.46
CA ILE A 236 2.69 6.83 29.59
C ILE A 236 2.41 5.72 30.62
N GLU A 237 2.90 5.91 31.84
CA GLU A 237 2.65 5.00 32.96
C GLU A 237 1.89 5.72 34.07
N LYS A 238 0.78 5.11 34.53
CA LYS A 238 0.12 5.50 35.78
C LYS A 238 0.61 4.58 36.89
N LYS A 239 0.97 5.19 38.03
CA LYS A 239 1.43 4.47 39.22
C LYS A 239 0.43 4.61 40.35
N THR A 240 0.23 3.53 41.09
CA THR A 240 -0.45 3.52 42.38
C THR A 240 0.59 3.09 43.42
N GLY A 241 1.05 4.03 44.25
CA GLY A 241 2.23 3.82 45.10
C GLY A 241 3.49 3.60 44.24
N LYS A 242 4.19 2.47 44.46
CA LYS A 242 5.40 2.10 43.69
C LYS A 242 5.11 1.25 42.44
N ALA A 243 3.90 0.70 42.31
CA ALA A 243 3.53 -0.19 41.23
C ALA A 243 2.96 0.59 40.04
N VAL A 244 3.35 0.19 38.82
CA VAL A 244 2.68 0.63 37.59
C VAL A 244 1.38 -0.16 37.48
N THR A 245 0.25 0.54 37.44
CA THR A 245 -1.08 -0.07 37.33
C THR A 245 -1.68 0.12 35.95
N GLN A 246 -1.28 1.15 35.21
CA GLN A 246 -1.79 1.36 33.86
C GLN A 246 -0.68 1.80 32.92
N VAL A 247 -0.72 1.27 31.71
CA VAL A 247 0.21 1.56 30.64
C VAL A 247 -0.58 2.00 29.40
N GLN A 248 -0.11 3.07 28.79
CA GLN A 248 -0.67 3.67 27.59
C GLN A 248 0.48 4.26 26.75
N PHE A 249 0.25 4.49 25.47
CA PHE A 249 1.20 5.21 24.63
C PHE A 249 0.55 6.44 24.01
N ALA A 250 1.26 7.58 24.02
CA ALA A 250 0.93 8.70 23.16
C ALA A 250 1.45 8.40 21.75
N VAL A 251 0.68 8.80 20.75
CA VAL A 251 0.94 8.60 19.33
C VAL A 251 0.74 9.92 18.62
N ARG A 252 1.78 10.39 17.93
CA ARG A 252 1.72 11.58 17.07
C ARG A 252 2.18 11.22 15.68
N ARG A 253 1.53 11.75 14.65
CA ARG A 253 2.07 11.70 13.29
C ARG A 253 3.30 12.60 13.22
N LYS A 254 4.38 12.09 12.66
CA LYS A 254 5.49 12.95 12.27
C LYS A 254 5.05 13.82 11.11
N LYS A 255 5.39 15.11 11.17
CA LYS A 255 5.52 15.91 9.96
C LYS A 255 6.74 15.37 9.24
N LEU A 256 6.58 14.29 8.48
CA LEU A 256 7.62 13.85 7.56
C LEU A 256 7.85 15.03 6.60
N ALA A 257 8.94 15.77 6.80
CA ALA A 257 9.51 16.58 5.72
C ALA A 257 9.76 15.57 4.62
N ASN A 258 8.97 15.60 3.54
CA ASN A 258 8.98 14.67 2.42
C ASN A 258 10.36 13.99 2.26
N THR A 259 10.62 12.92 3.03
CA THR A 259 11.79 12.10 2.84
C THR A 259 11.35 11.20 1.72
N GLY A 260 11.33 11.79 0.52
CA GLY A 260 11.04 11.18 -0.76
C GLY A 260 12.10 10.16 -1.10
N VAL A 261 12.35 9.23 -0.20
CA VAL A 261 12.74 7.88 -0.57
C VAL A 261 11.44 7.16 -0.93
N SER A 262 10.69 7.72 -1.89
CA SER A 262 9.94 6.89 -2.82
C SER A 262 11.04 6.09 -3.51
N ARG A 263 11.26 4.87 -3.02
CA ARG A 263 11.98 3.89 -3.81
C ARG A 263 11.10 3.72 -5.04
N PRO A 264 11.58 4.00 -6.28
CA PRO A 264 10.77 3.71 -7.44
C PRO A 264 10.44 2.21 -7.33
N VAL A 265 9.15 1.90 -7.17
CA VAL A 265 8.64 0.55 -7.26
C VAL A 265 8.87 0.18 -8.71
N LEU A 266 9.99 -0.49 -9.00
CA LEU A 266 10.30 -0.90 -10.35
C LEU A 266 9.18 -1.82 -10.84
N SER A 267 8.65 -1.58 -12.04
CA SER A 267 7.66 -2.48 -12.63
C SER A 267 8.21 -3.92 -12.70
N PRO A 268 7.37 -4.95 -12.52
CA PRO A 268 7.79 -6.35 -12.64
C PRO A 268 8.47 -6.65 -13.98
N GLU A 269 8.00 -6.04 -15.07
CA GLU A 269 8.57 -6.19 -16.41
C GLU A 269 9.98 -5.62 -16.49
N LEU A 270 10.25 -4.50 -15.82
CA LEU A 270 11.57 -3.88 -15.79
C LEU A 270 12.56 -4.71 -14.97
N ILE A 271 12.10 -5.33 -13.89
CA ILE A 271 12.89 -6.27 -13.08
C ILE A 271 13.25 -7.51 -13.91
N GLU A 272 12.29 -8.09 -14.63
CA GLU A 272 12.53 -9.24 -15.50
C GLU A 272 13.52 -8.91 -16.62
N GLN A 273 13.38 -7.73 -17.24
CA GLN A 273 14.31 -7.28 -18.27
C GLN A 273 15.71 -7.02 -17.72
N ALA A 274 15.85 -6.53 -16.48
CA ALA A 274 17.15 -6.32 -15.83
C ALA A 274 17.89 -7.63 -15.59
N VAL A 275 17.15 -8.67 -15.15
CA VAL A 275 17.70 -10.03 -14.99
C VAL A 275 18.14 -10.59 -16.34
N LYS A 276 17.32 -10.44 -17.39
CA LYS A 276 17.64 -10.92 -18.74
C LYS A 276 18.87 -10.21 -19.32
N ALA A 277 19.00 -8.91 -19.09
CA ALA A 277 20.14 -8.11 -19.51
C ALA A 277 21.36 -8.25 -18.60
N ASP A 278 21.27 -9.02 -17.50
CA ASP A 278 22.34 -9.24 -16.51
C ASP A 278 22.90 -7.91 -15.96
N VAL A 279 21.98 -7.03 -15.54
CA VAL A 279 22.28 -5.74 -14.91
C VAL A 279 21.69 -5.72 -13.50
N ALA A 280 22.51 -5.34 -12.51
CA ALA A 280 22.08 -5.30 -11.12
C ALA A 280 20.94 -4.27 -10.90
N LEU A 281 19.94 -4.64 -10.09
CA LEU A 281 18.77 -3.78 -9.83
C LEU A 281 19.15 -2.42 -9.23
N ALA A 282 20.25 -2.34 -8.48
CA ALA A 282 20.76 -1.07 -7.95
C ALA A 282 21.14 -0.08 -9.06
N ASP A 283 21.73 -0.57 -10.16
CA ASP A 283 22.10 0.24 -11.31
C ASP A 283 20.85 0.67 -12.11
N VAL A 284 19.85 -0.20 -12.21
CA VAL A 284 18.56 0.11 -12.85
C VAL A 284 17.83 1.21 -12.08
N VAL A 285 17.77 1.13 -10.75
CA VAL A 285 17.21 2.20 -9.91
C VAL A 285 17.98 3.51 -10.11
N SER A 286 19.30 3.46 -10.26
CA SER A 286 20.12 4.64 -10.55
C SER A 286 19.75 5.27 -11.89
N ILE A 287 19.57 4.48 -12.94
CA ILE A 287 19.13 4.93 -14.27
C ILE A 287 17.72 5.55 -14.21
N VAL A 288 16.77 4.91 -13.55
CA VAL A 288 15.39 5.41 -13.40
C VAL A 288 15.37 6.76 -12.67
N LYS A 289 16.20 6.93 -11.64
CA LYS A 289 16.29 8.19 -10.90
C LYS A 289 17.01 9.30 -11.67
N ALA A 290 17.95 8.94 -12.52
CA ALA A 290 18.80 9.88 -13.25
C ALA A 290 18.20 10.34 -14.59
N SER A 291 17.11 9.73 -15.04
CA SER A 291 16.48 10.03 -16.34
C SER A 291 15.08 10.63 -16.17
N ALA A 292 14.74 11.64 -16.98
CA ALA A 292 13.43 12.29 -16.97
C ALA A 292 12.32 11.33 -17.43
N GLY A 293 12.64 10.42 -18.36
CA GLY A 293 11.73 9.37 -18.83
C GLY A 293 11.62 8.13 -17.92
N GLY A 294 12.28 8.11 -16.76
CA GLY A 294 12.13 7.10 -15.71
C GLY A 294 12.27 5.66 -16.21
N GLU A 295 11.26 4.82 -15.91
CA GLU A 295 11.27 3.39 -16.26
C GLU A 295 11.29 3.11 -17.77
N ALA A 296 10.69 3.99 -18.58
CA ALA A 296 10.65 3.80 -20.03
C ALA A 296 12.06 3.87 -20.65
N ILE A 297 12.90 4.79 -20.16
CA ILE A 297 14.29 4.93 -20.57
C ILE A 297 15.12 3.76 -20.05
N ALA A 298 14.93 3.37 -18.77
CA ALA A 298 15.62 2.21 -18.22
C ALA A 298 15.30 0.92 -18.99
N MET A 299 14.03 0.71 -19.36
CA MET A 299 13.59 -0.42 -20.18
C MET A 299 14.25 -0.42 -21.56
N ALA A 300 14.30 0.74 -22.23
CA ALA A 300 14.92 0.88 -23.54
C ALA A 300 16.45 0.64 -23.48
N ALA A 301 17.10 1.15 -22.44
CA ALA A 301 18.53 0.94 -22.19
C ALA A 301 18.86 -0.56 -21.99
N LEU A 302 18.07 -1.27 -21.18
CA LEU A 302 18.28 -2.70 -20.93
C LEU A 302 18.05 -3.56 -22.20
N LYS A 303 17.06 -3.21 -23.04
CA LYS A 303 16.88 -3.85 -24.36
C LYS A 303 18.06 -3.58 -25.30
N GLY A 304 18.67 -2.40 -25.20
CA GLY A 304 19.88 -2.06 -25.95
C GLY A 304 21.10 -2.89 -25.53
N VAL A 305 21.27 -3.12 -24.22
CA VAL A 305 22.29 -4.04 -23.67
C VAL A 305 22.09 -5.45 -24.23
N GLU A 306 20.86 -5.96 -24.19
CA GLU A 306 20.53 -7.29 -24.70
C GLU A 306 20.87 -7.44 -26.20
N ARG A 307 20.46 -6.48 -27.03
CA ARG A 307 20.77 -6.51 -28.48
C ARG A 307 22.28 -6.48 -28.75
N ARG A 308 23.04 -5.70 -27.96
CA ARG A 308 24.50 -5.62 -28.12
C ARG A 308 25.20 -6.89 -27.65
N ALA A 309 24.71 -7.51 -26.57
CA ALA A 309 25.23 -8.77 -26.05
C ALA A 309 24.88 -9.97 -26.95
N ALA A 310 23.79 -9.89 -27.71
CA ALA A 310 23.38 -10.92 -28.66
C ALA A 310 24.13 -10.86 -30.01
N ASN A 311 24.94 -9.83 -30.26
CA ASN A 311 25.68 -9.68 -31.50
C ASN A 311 27.08 -10.30 -31.38
N SER A 312 27.28 -11.47 -32.01
CA SER A 312 28.53 -12.23 -32.00
C SER A 312 29.67 -11.62 -32.82
N ASP A 313 29.38 -10.63 -33.66
CA ASP A 313 30.37 -9.97 -34.53
C ASP A 313 31.16 -8.86 -33.80
N LEU A 314 30.81 -8.59 -32.55
CA LEU A 314 31.41 -7.53 -31.74
C LEU A 314 31.99 -8.11 -30.44
N GLU A 315 33.02 -7.47 -29.90
CA GLU A 315 33.65 -7.90 -28.64
C GLU A 315 32.66 -7.98 -27.47
N ASP A 316 32.93 -8.87 -26.53
CA ASP A 316 32.10 -9.07 -25.35
C ASP A 316 32.02 -7.83 -24.47
N LEU A 317 30.80 -7.52 -24.04
CA LEU A 317 30.51 -6.32 -23.28
C LEU A 317 30.98 -6.48 -21.82
N GLN A 318 32.15 -5.91 -21.51
CA GLN A 318 32.79 -6.02 -20.20
C GLN A 318 31.99 -5.38 -19.04
N ASN A 319 31.20 -4.33 -19.32
CA ASN A 319 30.39 -3.65 -18.30
C ASN A 319 28.99 -3.28 -18.82
N LYS A 320 28.05 -4.21 -18.62
CA LYS A 320 26.64 -4.07 -19.01
C LYS A 320 25.94 -2.88 -18.35
N ALA A 321 26.25 -2.59 -17.08
CA ALA A 321 25.66 -1.48 -16.33
C ALA A 321 26.15 -0.09 -16.83
N ALA A 322 27.44 0.03 -17.18
CA ALA A 322 27.99 1.25 -17.75
C ALA A 322 27.41 1.52 -19.15
N TYR A 323 27.25 0.48 -19.96
CA TYR A 323 26.64 0.57 -21.28
C TYR A 323 25.14 0.96 -21.19
N ALA A 324 24.39 0.35 -20.26
CA ALA A 324 23.00 0.74 -20.00
C ALA A 324 22.88 2.22 -19.63
N ARG A 325 23.76 2.73 -18.76
CA ARG A 325 23.80 4.16 -18.40
C ARG A 325 24.14 5.07 -19.58
N ALA A 326 25.04 4.64 -20.46
CA ALA A 326 25.37 5.41 -21.67
C ALA A 326 24.17 5.53 -22.62
N ILE A 327 23.48 4.41 -22.88
CA ILE A 327 22.25 4.42 -23.71
C ILE A 327 21.17 5.26 -23.05
N ALA A 328 20.96 5.11 -21.74
CA ALA A 328 19.96 5.88 -21.02
C ALA A 328 20.22 7.39 -21.11
N ARG A 329 21.48 7.82 -20.96
CA ARG A 329 21.87 9.24 -21.09
C ARG A 329 21.64 9.79 -22.49
N ASP A 330 21.92 9.00 -23.52
CA ASP A 330 21.67 9.39 -24.91
C ASP A 330 20.16 9.53 -25.18
N LEU A 331 19.37 8.53 -24.79
CA LEU A 331 17.90 8.53 -24.91
C LEU A 331 17.23 9.68 -24.14
N ASP A 332 17.72 9.98 -22.94
CA ASP A 332 17.20 11.07 -22.11
C ASP A 332 17.47 12.45 -22.76
N GLY A 333 18.57 12.57 -23.51
CA GLY A 333 18.85 13.74 -24.34
C GLY A 333 17.78 14.00 -25.41
N TYR A 334 17.18 12.97 -25.99
CA TYR A 334 16.10 13.12 -26.97
C TYR A 334 14.74 13.47 -26.33
N VAL A 335 14.53 13.07 -25.07
CA VAL A 335 13.33 13.44 -24.28
C VAL A 335 13.41 14.89 -23.83
N ALA A 336 14.59 15.38 -23.41
CA ALA A 336 14.79 16.78 -23.04
C ALA A 336 14.62 17.76 -24.22
N VAL A 337 15.05 17.39 -25.43
CA VAL A 337 14.91 18.23 -26.64
C VAL A 337 13.46 18.32 -27.13
N ALA A 338 12.59 17.35 -26.77
CA ALA A 338 11.17 17.40 -27.10
C ALA A 338 10.39 18.42 -26.23
N GLU A 339 10.89 18.76 -25.03
CA GLU A 339 10.28 19.75 -24.13
C GLU A 339 10.71 21.20 -24.43
N GLU A 340 11.82 21.44 -25.14
CA GLU A 340 12.36 22.79 -25.46
C GLU A 340 11.81 23.45 -26.74
N LYS A 341 10.52 23.32 -27.06
CA LYS A 341 9.87 24.23 -28.03
C LYS A 341 9.23 25.43 -27.29
N PRO A 342 9.55 26.69 -27.66
CA PRO A 342 9.20 27.84 -26.85
C PRO A 342 7.73 28.24 -27.02
N GLY A 343 7.03 28.40 -25.90
CA GLY A 343 5.61 28.78 -25.88
C GLY A 343 5.19 29.50 -24.59
N ARG A 344 5.66 30.75 -24.44
CA ARG A 344 5.14 31.84 -23.60
C ARG A 344 4.96 31.62 -22.08
N GLY A 345 5.95 32.16 -21.34
CA GLY A 345 5.72 33.22 -20.35
C GLY A 345 5.13 32.80 -19.00
N GLY A 346 6.00 32.56 -18.02
CA GLY A 346 5.61 32.35 -16.62
C GLY A 346 5.14 33.63 -15.91
N ARG A 347 4.46 33.43 -14.78
CA ARG A 347 4.36 34.35 -13.63
C ARG A 347 4.11 33.54 -12.33
N PRO A 348 4.38 34.13 -11.15
CA PRO A 348 5.26 33.53 -10.16
C PRO A 348 4.54 32.78 -9.02
N ASN A 349 5.35 32.02 -8.29
CA ASN A 349 5.06 31.30 -7.07
C ASN A 349 4.20 32.16 -6.09
N THR A 350 3.01 31.67 -5.74
CA THR A 350 2.19 32.27 -4.67
C THR A 350 1.88 31.18 -3.64
N GLU A 351 2.01 31.57 -2.39
CA GLU A 351 1.89 30.78 -1.16
C GLU A 351 0.61 29.92 -1.12
N VAL A 352 0.74 28.71 -0.57
CA VAL A 352 -0.36 27.76 -0.37
C VAL A 352 -1.25 28.28 0.76
N THR A 353 -2.31 29.00 0.40
CA THR A 353 -3.50 29.21 1.24
C THR A 353 -4.53 28.13 0.93
N ASP A 354 -5.26 27.68 1.97
CA ASP A 354 -6.25 26.61 1.95
C ASP A 354 -7.09 26.55 0.66
N ALA A 355 -7.11 25.36 0.03
CA ALA A 355 -7.78 25.14 -1.24
C ALA A 355 -9.30 25.29 -1.11
N VAL A 356 -9.80 26.48 -1.42
CA VAL A 356 -11.19 26.70 -1.82
C VAL A 356 -11.46 25.81 -3.04
N ILE A 357 -12.38 24.86 -2.91
CA ILE A 357 -12.78 23.98 -4.02
C ILE A 357 -13.28 24.89 -5.15
N SER A 358 -12.60 24.85 -6.31
CA SER A 358 -13.00 25.64 -7.47
C SER A 358 -14.44 25.30 -7.86
N PRO A 359 -15.30 26.30 -8.19
CA PRO A 359 -16.67 26.06 -8.67
C PRO A 359 -16.74 25.06 -9.83
N LEU A 360 -15.69 25.00 -10.66
CA LEU A 360 -15.59 24.04 -11.76
C LEU A 360 -15.37 22.60 -11.29
N THR A 361 -14.66 22.40 -10.19
CA THR A 361 -14.46 21.09 -9.57
C THR A 361 -15.76 20.57 -8.98
N GLU A 362 -16.53 21.44 -8.31
CA GLU A 362 -17.85 21.11 -7.79
C GLU A 362 -18.85 20.80 -8.92
N ALA A 363 -18.83 21.59 -10.00
CA ALA A 363 -19.69 21.36 -11.16
C ALA A 363 -19.39 20.04 -11.88
N LYS A 364 -18.12 19.62 -12.00
CA LYS A 364 -17.77 18.31 -12.54
C LYS A 364 -18.34 17.16 -11.70
N ALA A 365 -18.31 17.31 -10.37
CA ALA A 365 -18.90 16.33 -9.45
C ALA A 365 -20.42 16.28 -9.61
N LYS A 366 -21.09 17.43 -9.67
CA LYS A 366 -22.56 17.53 -9.86
C LYS A 366 -22.99 16.93 -11.20
N VAL A 367 -22.32 17.27 -12.30
CA VAL A 367 -22.61 16.72 -13.64
C VAL A 367 -22.47 15.20 -13.67
N SER A 368 -21.44 14.65 -13.00
CA SER A 368 -21.22 13.20 -12.96
C SER A 368 -22.27 12.44 -12.14
N MET A 369 -23.00 13.14 -11.26
CA MET A 369 -24.08 12.59 -10.42
C MET A 369 -25.47 12.73 -11.05
N LEU A 370 -25.62 13.45 -12.18
CA LEU A 370 -26.92 13.58 -12.86
C LEU A 370 -27.38 12.24 -13.44
N PRO A 371 -28.69 12.00 -13.61
CA PRO A 371 -29.20 10.86 -14.36
C PRO A 371 -28.59 10.80 -15.76
N LEU A 372 -28.35 9.60 -16.28
CA LEU A 372 -27.66 9.41 -17.56
C LEU A 372 -28.34 10.15 -18.73
N GLY A 373 -29.69 10.19 -18.74
CA GLY A 373 -30.45 10.94 -19.74
C GLY A 373 -30.16 12.45 -19.71
N GLU A 374 -29.98 13.03 -18.53
CA GLU A 374 -29.63 14.44 -18.36
C GLU A 374 -28.16 14.71 -18.71
N GLN A 375 -27.26 13.78 -18.39
CA GLN A 375 -25.87 13.87 -18.84
C GLN A 375 -25.77 13.83 -20.37
N HIS A 376 -26.55 12.97 -21.04
CA HIS A 376 -26.60 12.89 -22.50
C HIS A 376 -27.17 14.18 -23.12
N ALA A 377 -28.25 14.73 -22.54
CA ALA A 377 -28.83 15.99 -22.99
C ALA A 377 -27.81 17.14 -22.88
N LEU A 378 -27.07 17.21 -21.77
CA LEU A 378 -26.03 18.21 -21.56
C LEU A 378 -24.86 18.03 -22.54
N ALA A 379 -24.41 16.79 -22.77
CA ALA A 379 -23.34 16.48 -23.72
C ALA A 379 -23.72 16.83 -25.17
N ASN A 380 -24.97 16.57 -25.58
CA ASN A 380 -25.49 16.98 -26.89
C ASN A 380 -25.47 18.50 -27.05
N ALA A 381 -26.01 19.21 -26.05
CA ALA A 381 -26.08 20.67 -26.08
C ALA A 381 -24.68 21.33 -26.12
N VAL A 382 -23.70 20.75 -25.40
CA VAL A 382 -22.29 21.18 -25.45
C VAL A 382 -21.69 21.00 -26.84
N ILE A 383 -21.89 19.84 -27.47
CA ILE A 383 -21.32 19.58 -28.79
C ILE A 383 -21.95 20.45 -29.87
N ASP A 384 -23.26 20.67 -29.81
CA ASP A 384 -23.94 21.55 -30.76
C ASP A 384 -23.45 23.00 -30.63
N GLU A 385 -23.24 23.47 -29.39
CA GLU A 385 -22.65 24.77 -29.14
C GLU A 385 -21.22 24.87 -29.68
N LEU A 386 -20.36 23.89 -29.39
CA LEU A 386 -18.97 23.87 -29.87
C LEU A 386 -18.91 23.83 -31.39
N LYS A 387 -19.80 23.07 -32.05
CA LYS A 387 -19.90 23.04 -33.52
C LYS A 387 -20.34 24.40 -34.06
N SER A 388 -21.36 25.02 -33.47
CA SER A 388 -21.86 26.33 -33.91
C SER A 388 -20.82 27.44 -33.80
N LYS A 389 -19.92 27.35 -32.81
CA LYS A 389 -18.83 28.31 -32.57
C LYS A 389 -17.54 27.97 -33.32
N GLY A 390 -17.50 26.87 -34.08
CA GLY A 390 -16.28 26.40 -34.76
C GLY A 390 -15.18 25.91 -33.80
N LEU A 391 -15.53 25.58 -32.56
CA LEU A 391 -14.62 25.16 -31.49
C LEU A 391 -14.66 23.65 -31.23
N ALA A 392 -15.40 22.89 -32.04
CA ALA A 392 -15.45 21.43 -31.93
C ALA A 392 -14.13 20.80 -32.42
N THR A 393 -13.32 20.30 -31.48
CA THR A 393 -12.10 19.55 -31.78
C THR A 393 -12.42 18.08 -32.10
N PRO A 394 -11.54 17.37 -32.86
CA PRO A 394 -11.70 15.93 -33.09
C PRO A 394 -11.84 15.13 -31.78
N ALA A 395 -11.10 15.54 -30.74
CA ALA A 395 -11.20 14.93 -29.41
C ALA A 395 -12.59 15.09 -28.81
N THR A 396 -13.16 16.30 -28.80
CA THR A 396 -14.51 16.54 -28.27
C THR A 396 -15.60 15.80 -29.05
N ILE A 397 -15.48 15.71 -30.38
CA ILE A 397 -16.45 15.00 -31.23
C ILE A 397 -16.38 13.49 -30.98
N GLN A 398 -15.17 12.92 -30.93
CA GLN A 398 -14.96 11.50 -30.66
C GLN A 398 -15.39 11.14 -29.24
N GLY A 399 -15.08 12.00 -28.26
CA GLY A 399 -15.46 11.78 -26.86
C GLY A 399 -16.97 11.81 -26.65
N HIS A 400 -17.68 12.68 -27.36
CA HIS A 400 -19.15 12.71 -27.38
C HIS A 400 -19.74 11.45 -28.02
N ALA A 401 -19.26 11.06 -29.21
CA ALA A 401 -19.74 9.86 -29.88
C ALA A 401 -19.57 8.61 -28.99
N GLN A 402 -18.41 8.48 -28.32
CA GLN A 402 -18.15 7.39 -27.38
C GLN A 402 -19.08 7.44 -26.17
N PHE A 403 -19.33 8.63 -25.60
CA PHE A 403 -20.19 8.80 -24.44
C PHE A 403 -21.66 8.48 -24.75
N ILE A 404 -22.19 8.93 -25.89
CA ILE A 404 -23.58 8.64 -26.28
C ILE A 404 -23.78 7.17 -26.68
N SER A 405 -22.74 6.53 -27.25
CA SER A 405 -22.85 5.14 -27.73
C SER A 405 -22.72 4.06 -26.65
N GLY A 406 -22.40 4.38 -25.39
CA GLY A 406 -22.26 3.38 -24.33
C GLY A 406 -22.40 3.91 -22.90
N ASN A 407 -22.64 3.02 -21.93
CA ASN A 407 -22.73 3.33 -20.49
C ASN A 407 -21.34 3.58 -19.85
N ARG A 408 -20.63 4.63 -20.29
CA ARG A 408 -19.32 5.03 -19.72
C ARG A 408 -19.37 6.46 -19.18
N LEU A 409 -18.47 6.81 -18.25
CA LEU A 409 -18.28 8.20 -17.82
C LEU A 409 -17.81 9.08 -19.00
N PRO A 410 -18.21 10.36 -19.06
CA PRO A 410 -17.79 11.26 -20.11
C PRO A 410 -16.26 11.50 -20.05
N PRO A 411 -15.55 11.50 -21.18
CA PRO A 411 -14.12 11.81 -21.22
C PRO A 411 -13.81 13.17 -20.60
N ALA A 412 -12.62 13.33 -20.00
CA ALA A 412 -12.27 14.52 -19.20
C ALA A 412 -12.46 15.85 -19.94
N HIS A 413 -12.17 15.90 -21.24
CA HIS A 413 -12.35 17.09 -22.07
C HIS A 413 -13.83 17.42 -22.30
N LEU A 414 -14.68 16.41 -22.47
CA LEU A 414 -16.13 16.57 -22.63
C LEU A 414 -16.78 16.94 -21.29
N LEU A 415 -16.39 16.27 -20.20
CA LEU A 415 -16.87 16.56 -18.85
C LEU A 415 -16.52 17.98 -18.41
N MET A 416 -15.36 18.50 -18.82
CA MET A 416 -14.98 19.89 -18.55
C MET A 416 -15.91 20.89 -19.24
N GLU A 417 -16.29 20.66 -20.50
CA GLU A 417 -17.21 21.53 -21.23
C GLU A 417 -18.66 21.39 -20.71
N MET A 418 -19.07 20.19 -20.33
CA MET A 418 -20.34 19.94 -19.62
C MET A 418 -20.40 20.70 -18.29
N ALA A 419 -19.33 20.68 -17.49
CA ALA A 419 -19.27 21.40 -16.22
C ALA A 419 -19.32 22.93 -16.40
N LYS A 420 -18.65 23.47 -17.43
CA LYS A 420 -18.73 24.90 -17.76
C LYS A 420 -20.15 25.31 -18.12
N ARG A 421 -20.82 24.52 -18.97
CA ARG A 421 -22.21 24.80 -19.38
C ARG A 421 -23.18 24.67 -18.21
N TYR A 422 -23.00 23.65 -17.36
CA TYR A 422 -23.80 23.46 -16.16
C TYR A 422 -23.68 24.66 -15.18
N LEU A 423 -22.48 25.20 -15.00
CA LEU A 423 -22.26 26.42 -14.20
C LEU A 423 -22.94 27.65 -14.80
N MET A 424 -22.89 27.81 -16.13
CA MET A 424 -23.58 28.92 -16.80
C MET A 424 -25.10 28.83 -16.65
N GLN A 425 -25.67 27.62 -16.71
CA GLN A 425 -27.11 27.41 -16.52
C GLN A 425 -27.55 27.64 -15.07
N THR A 426 -26.75 27.16 -14.10
CA THR A 426 -27.07 27.29 -12.68
C THR A 426 -26.93 28.75 -12.21
N SER A 427 -25.90 29.48 -12.68
CA SER A 427 -25.73 30.90 -12.35
C SER A 427 -26.75 31.83 -13.03
N ALA A 428 -27.31 31.41 -14.17
CA ALA A 428 -28.42 32.11 -14.82
C ALA A 428 -29.76 31.89 -14.10
N ALA A 429 -30.00 30.72 -13.52
CA ALA A 429 -31.21 30.40 -12.76
C ALA A 429 -31.29 31.12 -11.42
N GLU A 430 -30.15 31.37 -10.75
CA GLU A 430 -30.07 32.11 -9.48
C GLU A 430 -30.29 33.63 -9.63
N ASN A 431 -30.19 34.18 -10.85
CA ASN A 431 -30.35 35.61 -11.14
C ASN A 431 -31.70 36.01 -11.74
N MET A 432 -32.69 35.10 -11.78
CA MET A 432 -34.05 35.47 -12.18
C MET A 432 -34.82 36.03 -10.96
N PRO A 433 -35.38 37.26 -11.02
CA PRO A 433 -36.22 37.77 -9.96
C PRO A 433 -37.46 36.88 -9.83
N SER A 434 -37.74 36.44 -8.61
CA SER A 434 -38.97 35.73 -8.26
C SER A 434 -40.16 36.61 -8.63
N VAL A 435 -40.98 36.17 -9.58
CA VAL A 435 -42.27 36.79 -9.93
C VAL A 435 -43.34 36.29 -8.96
#